data_AF-A0A6A5HGW3-F1
#
_entry.id   AF-A0A6A5HGW3-F1
#
_cell.length_a   1.000
_cell.length_b   1.000
_cell.length_c   1.000
_cell.angle_alpha   90.00
_cell.angle_beta   90.00
_cell.angle_gamma   90.00
#
_symmetry.space_group_name_H-M   'P 1'
#
loop_
_entity.id
_entity.type
_entity.pdbx_description
1 polymer ?
#
loop_
_entity_poly.entity_id
_entity_poly.type
_entity_poly.pdbx_seq_one_letter_code
_entity_poly.pdbx_strand_id
1 'polypeptide(L)'
;MIYKLEPVTLIRTDFECIIQQSASSASMGKNDQYYAVARGRQVGIYRNWNDCKTQIDGFQNARYKKFVNEAEARKFIAENLSVPGKKLPTSTVMPASSTEVTRKRKFEGTKRCSPVKKTRLEETVTDPEFIDAPVVYTDGACSSNGTNRARAGWGVYWGDDSPDNEYGAVYGAPTNNRGELIAVEKALEKVRSE
;
A
#
# COMPACT_ATOMS: atom_id res chain seq x y z
N MET A 1 -26.28 -50.98 -58.01
CA MET A 1 -25.31 -51.90 -57.39
C MET A 1 -24.54 -51.06 -56.38
N ILE A 2 -25.04 -50.84 -55.15
CA ILE A 2 -24.83 -51.65 -53.93
C ILE A 2 -23.35 -52.12 -53.82
N TYR A 3 -22.53 -51.86 -52.80
CA TYR A 3 -22.62 -51.84 -51.32
C TYR A 3 -21.44 -50.94 -50.81
N LYS A 4 -21.21 -50.53 -49.56
CA LYS A 4 -21.65 -50.95 -48.22
C LYS A 4 -21.17 -49.90 -47.20
N LEU A 5 -21.98 -49.66 -46.18
CA LEU A 5 -21.66 -48.93 -44.95
C LEU A 5 -20.73 -49.72 -44.00
N GLU A 6 -19.87 -48.97 -43.29
CA GLU A 6 -19.31 -49.13 -41.92
C GLU A 6 -18.63 -50.47 -41.51
N PRO A 7 -17.60 -50.40 -40.64
CA PRO A 7 -17.92 -50.59 -39.22
C PRO A 7 -17.18 -49.69 -38.23
N VAL A 8 -17.97 -49.18 -37.30
CA VAL A 8 -17.63 -48.71 -35.96
C VAL A 8 -17.15 -49.88 -35.09
N THR A 9 -16.00 -49.76 -34.42
CA THR A 9 -15.67 -50.62 -33.27
C THR A 9 -15.24 -49.76 -32.09
N LEU A 10 -16.24 -49.46 -31.27
CA LEU A 10 -16.14 -49.05 -29.88
C LEU A 10 -15.78 -50.29 -29.04
N ILE A 11 -14.66 -50.26 -28.31
CA ILE A 11 -14.49 -51.14 -27.14
C ILE A 11 -13.98 -50.27 -25.99
N ARG A 12 -14.92 -50.03 -25.06
CA ARG A 12 -14.67 -49.62 -23.67
C ARG A 12 -14.00 -50.78 -22.93
N THR A 13 -13.01 -50.46 -22.11
CA THR A 13 -12.70 -51.17 -20.87
C THR A 13 -12.39 -50.12 -19.79
N ASP A 14 -13.45 -49.70 -19.12
CA ASP A 14 -13.65 -49.77 -17.67
C ASP A 14 -12.51 -49.44 -16.68
N PHE A 15 -12.83 -48.42 -15.86
CA PHE A 15 -12.79 -48.38 -14.39
C PHE A 15 -11.44 -48.26 -13.63
N GLU A 16 -11.36 -47.11 -12.93
CA GLU A 16 -10.80 -46.87 -11.58
C GLU A 16 -9.29 -47.06 -11.34
N CYS A 17 -8.58 -45.93 -11.21
CA CYS A 17 -7.55 -45.82 -10.17
C CYS A 17 -7.57 -44.42 -9.54
N ILE A 18 -8.04 -44.41 -8.30
CA ILE A 18 -8.12 -43.32 -7.33
C ILE A 18 -6.70 -42.84 -6.94
N ILE A 19 -6.53 -41.51 -6.95
CA ILE A 19 -5.68 -40.66 -6.09
C ILE A 19 -4.28 -41.18 -5.72
N GLN A 20 -3.22 -40.52 -6.23
CA GLN A 20 -2.19 -39.90 -5.38
C GLN A 20 -1.21 -39.00 -6.17
N GLN A 21 -1.23 -37.72 -5.81
CA GLN A 21 -0.12 -36.75 -5.74
C GLN A 21 1.06 -36.88 -6.74
N SER A 22 1.15 -35.91 -7.65
CA SER A 22 2.24 -34.91 -7.59
C SER A 22 1.97 -33.78 -8.58
N ALA A 23 1.60 -32.62 -8.04
CA ALA A 23 1.81 -31.37 -8.74
C ALA A 23 3.32 -31.12 -8.82
N SER A 24 3.86 -30.87 -10.02
CA SER A 24 4.92 -29.87 -10.32
C SER A 24 5.58 -30.13 -11.68
N SER A 25 5.36 -29.24 -12.65
CA SER A 25 6.37 -28.86 -13.66
C SER A 25 5.94 -27.53 -14.27
N ALA A 26 6.45 -26.41 -13.73
CA ALA A 26 7.69 -25.76 -14.17
C ALA A 26 7.43 -24.69 -15.25
N SER A 27 6.92 -23.53 -14.82
CA SER A 27 7.06 -22.28 -15.57
C SER A 27 8.47 -21.73 -15.35
N MET A 28 9.28 -21.68 -16.41
CA MET A 28 10.65 -21.17 -16.34
C MET A 28 10.68 -19.67 -16.00
N GLY A 29 11.51 -19.32 -15.01
CA GLY A 29 12.30 -18.09 -15.04
C GLY A 29 11.65 -16.80 -14.54
N LYS A 30 10.97 -16.81 -13.39
CA LYS A 30 10.92 -15.62 -12.54
C LYS A 30 11.84 -15.87 -11.34
N ASN A 31 12.81 -14.99 -11.13
CA ASN A 31 13.56 -14.94 -9.88
C ASN A 31 12.56 -14.54 -8.79
N ASP A 32 11.88 -15.52 -8.20
CA ASP A 32 10.92 -15.30 -7.13
C ASP A 32 11.71 -14.82 -5.91
N GLN A 33 11.75 -13.50 -5.75
CA GLN A 33 12.37 -12.84 -4.62
C GLN A 33 11.35 -12.81 -3.49
N TYR A 34 11.71 -13.42 -2.37
CA TYR A 34 10.92 -13.41 -1.15
C TYR A 34 11.46 -12.35 -0.20
N TYR A 35 10.59 -11.53 0.35
CA TYR A 35 10.91 -10.51 1.33
C TYR A 35 10.41 -10.96 2.70
N ALA A 36 11.31 -11.26 3.62
CA ALA A 36 10.98 -11.65 4.97
C ALA A 36 11.00 -10.41 5.88
N VAL A 37 9.89 -10.13 6.56
CA VAL A 37 9.80 -9.10 7.59
C VAL A 37 9.77 -9.79 8.94
N ALA A 38 10.84 -9.64 9.71
CA ALA A 38 10.94 -10.17 11.08
C ALA A 38 10.45 -9.16 12.13
N ARG A 39 10.54 -7.86 11.83
CA ARG A 39 10.04 -6.79 12.69
C ARG A 39 9.46 -5.67 11.83
N GLY A 40 8.16 -5.43 11.99
CA GLY A 40 7.37 -4.49 11.20
C GLY A 40 5.92 -4.45 11.73
N ARG A 41 5.03 -3.75 11.03
CA ARG A 41 3.59 -3.72 11.36
C ARG A 41 2.97 -5.11 11.29
N GLN A 42 3.30 -5.87 10.24
CA GLN A 42 2.97 -7.28 10.09
C GLN A 42 4.24 -8.07 9.78
N VAL A 43 4.49 -9.10 10.58
CA VAL A 43 5.61 -10.03 10.42
C VAL A 43 5.19 -11.16 9.50
N GLY A 44 6.01 -11.48 8.50
CA GLY A 44 5.65 -12.47 7.49
C GLY A 44 6.56 -12.44 6.26
N ILE A 45 6.25 -13.28 5.28
CA ILE A 45 6.97 -13.37 4.00
C ILE A 45 6.08 -12.82 2.91
N TYR A 46 6.64 -11.91 2.12
CA TYR A 46 5.99 -11.22 1.02
C TYR A 46 6.68 -11.60 -0.29
N ARG A 47 5.90 -11.76 -1.37
CA ARG A 47 6.44 -11.97 -2.73
C ARG A 47 6.65 -10.64 -3.48
N ASN A 48 6.10 -9.56 -2.95
CA ASN A 48 6.10 -8.24 -3.57
C ASN A 48 6.80 -7.24 -2.64
N TRP A 49 7.70 -6.43 -3.20
CA TRP A 49 8.37 -5.37 -2.43
C TRP A 49 7.38 -4.33 -1.89
N ASN A 50 6.34 -3.99 -2.66
CA ASN A 50 5.37 -2.98 -2.25
C ASN A 50 4.66 -3.38 -0.94
N ASP A 51 4.24 -4.64 -0.82
CA ASP A 51 3.56 -5.16 0.37
C ASP A 51 4.52 -5.25 1.56
N CYS A 52 5.79 -5.62 1.32
CA CYS A 52 6.83 -5.58 2.35
C CYS A 52 7.06 -4.14 2.83
N LYS A 53 7.15 -3.19 1.89
CA LYS A 53 7.44 -1.77 2.15
C LYS A 53 6.38 -1.16 3.06
N THR A 54 5.08 -1.42 2.82
CA THR A 54 4.00 -0.91 3.68
C THR A 54 4.10 -1.39 5.14
N GLN A 55 4.76 -2.52 5.40
CA GLN A 55 4.92 -3.04 6.78
C GLN A 55 6.11 -2.44 7.52
N ILE A 56 7.17 -2.08 6.79
CA ILE A 56 8.41 -1.57 7.37
C ILE A 56 8.47 -0.04 7.38
N ASP A 57 7.74 0.61 6.46
CA ASP A 57 7.78 2.06 6.29
C ASP A 57 7.16 2.79 7.50
N GLY A 58 7.96 3.68 8.09
CA GLY A 58 7.64 4.36 9.34
C GLY A 58 7.66 3.48 10.60
N PHE A 59 8.13 2.23 10.53
CA PHE A 59 8.20 1.35 11.70
C PHE A 59 9.57 1.43 12.41
N GLN A 60 9.57 1.73 13.70
CA GLN A 60 10.80 1.85 14.49
C GLN A 60 11.53 0.50 14.61
N ASN A 61 12.82 0.50 14.28
CA ASN A 61 13.69 -0.69 14.31
C ASN A 61 13.16 -1.85 13.44
N ALA A 62 12.60 -1.56 12.27
CA ALA A 62 12.17 -2.58 11.33
C ALA A 62 13.34 -3.50 10.93
N ARG A 63 13.09 -4.83 10.88
CA ARG A 63 14.07 -5.83 10.45
C ARG A 63 13.47 -6.67 9.33
N TYR A 64 14.07 -6.59 8.15
CA TYR A 64 13.64 -7.33 6.96
C TYR A 64 14.84 -7.74 6.12
N LYS A 65 14.68 -8.78 5.29
CA LYS A 65 15.71 -9.27 4.37
C LYS A 65 15.10 -9.94 3.15
N LYS A 66 15.76 -9.81 1.99
CA LYS A 66 15.38 -10.48 0.74
C LYS A 66 16.07 -11.84 0.62
N PHE A 67 15.35 -12.83 0.12
CA PHE A 67 15.79 -14.21 -0.07
C PHE A 67 15.33 -14.72 -1.43
N VAL A 68 16.03 -15.71 -1.95
CA VAL A 68 15.64 -16.43 -3.18
C VAL A 68 14.78 -17.65 -2.84
N ASN A 69 14.81 -18.10 -1.59
CA ASN A 69 14.07 -19.27 -1.11
C ASN A 69 13.14 -18.90 0.06
N GLU A 70 11.89 -19.37 0.02
CA GLU A 70 10.90 -19.16 1.07
C GLU A 70 11.32 -19.82 2.39
N ALA A 71 11.98 -20.98 2.35
CA ALA A 71 12.41 -21.69 3.56
C ALA A 71 13.43 -20.87 4.38
N GLU A 72 14.38 -20.21 3.71
CA GLU A 72 15.36 -19.32 4.34
C GLU A 72 14.69 -18.08 4.94
N ALA A 73 13.71 -17.52 4.23
CA ALA A 73 12.91 -16.39 4.70
C ALA A 73 12.15 -16.73 6.00
N ARG A 74 11.57 -17.95 6.10
CA ARG A 74 10.89 -18.42 7.33
C ARG A 74 11.86 -18.55 8.50
N LYS A 75 13.05 -19.10 8.26
CA LYS A 75 14.08 -19.27 9.29
C LYS A 75 14.55 -17.92 9.83
N PHE A 76 14.78 -16.95 8.95
CA PHE A 76 15.15 -15.58 9.35
C PHE A 76 14.11 -14.96 10.28
N ILE A 77 12.82 -15.14 10.01
CA ILE A 77 11.75 -14.64 10.88
C ILE A 77 11.80 -15.33 12.25
N ALA A 78 11.93 -16.66 12.30
CA ALA A 78 11.99 -17.41 13.56
C ALA A 78 13.19 -17.01 14.45
N GLU A 79 14.36 -16.81 13.85
CA GLU A 79 15.58 -16.34 14.54
C GLU A 79 15.42 -14.94 15.13
N ASN A 80 14.71 -14.06 14.42
CA ASN A 80 14.56 -12.67 14.80
C ASN A 80 13.29 -12.37 15.62
N LEU A 81 12.36 -13.32 15.69
CA LEU A 81 11.22 -13.33 16.62
C LEU A 81 11.61 -13.85 18.02
N SER A 82 12.59 -14.74 18.10
CA SER A 82 13.05 -15.31 19.36
C SER A 82 13.94 -14.31 20.10
N VAL A 83 13.33 -13.47 20.93
CA VAL A 83 14.07 -12.68 21.92
C VAL A 83 14.46 -13.63 23.08
N PRO A 84 15.75 -13.82 23.40
CA PRO A 84 16.13 -14.41 24.68
C PRO A 84 15.88 -13.37 25.78
N GLY A 85 14.87 -13.63 26.61
CA GLY A 85 14.72 -13.06 27.94
C GLY A 85 14.20 -11.63 28.04
N LYS A 86 12.88 -11.49 28.31
CA LYS A 86 12.39 -10.69 29.45
C LYS A 86 11.19 -11.40 30.07
N LYS A 87 11.32 -11.74 31.36
CA LYS A 87 10.26 -12.28 32.20
C LYS A 87 9.13 -11.26 32.37
N LEU A 88 7.92 -11.77 32.50
CA LEU A 88 6.68 -11.05 32.85
C LEU A 88 6.90 -10.06 34.02
N PRO A 89 6.31 -8.85 33.99
CA PRO A 89 6.22 -8.02 35.18
C PRO A 89 5.03 -8.47 36.05
N THR A 90 5.37 -9.10 37.18
CA THR A 90 4.47 -9.27 38.33
C THR A 90 4.26 -7.92 39.01
N SER A 91 2.99 -7.61 39.28
CA SER A 91 2.50 -6.53 40.15
C SER A 91 3.30 -6.42 41.45
N THR A 92 3.81 -5.21 41.80
CA THR A 92 3.97 -4.72 43.19
C THR A 92 4.39 -3.22 43.17
N VAL A 93 3.42 -2.35 43.49
CA VAL A 93 3.48 -1.15 44.36
C VAL A 93 4.47 0.00 44.01
N MET A 94 3.89 1.18 43.68
CA MET A 94 4.56 2.50 43.62
C MET A 94 4.85 3.08 45.04
N PRO A 95 5.53 4.24 45.23
CA PRO A 95 4.92 5.56 44.96
C PRO A 95 5.82 6.68 44.41
N ALA A 96 5.13 7.62 43.72
CA ALA A 96 5.23 9.10 43.65
C ALA A 96 6.60 9.80 43.81
N SER A 97 7.02 10.80 43.01
CA SER A 97 6.40 12.10 42.65
C SER A 97 7.35 12.75 41.58
N SER A 98 7.04 13.68 40.68
CA SER A 98 6.00 14.71 40.53
C SER A 98 6.04 15.29 39.09
N THR A 99 4.91 15.86 38.65
CA THR A 99 4.73 16.96 37.65
C THR A 99 5.14 16.70 36.19
N GLU A 100 4.31 16.83 35.14
CA GLU A 100 3.02 17.50 34.95
C GLU A 100 2.29 16.92 33.72
N VAL A 101 0.99 16.69 33.86
CA VAL A 101 0.04 16.29 32.82
C VAL A 101 -0.94 17.44 32.65
N THR A 102 -1.13 17.99 31.45
CA THR A 102 -2.45 18.46 31.01
C THR A 102 -2.54 18.46 29.48
N ARG A 103 -2.95 17.35 28.83
CA ARG A 103 -4.31 17.04 28.37
C ARG A 103 -5.02 18.16 27.55
N LYS A 104 -5.23 17.89 26.26
CA LYS A 104 -6.47 18.26 25.56
C LYS A 104 -7.11 17.00 24.96
N ARG A 105 -8.36 16.74 25.37
CA ARG A 105 -9.27 15.70 24.85
C ARG A 105 -10.05 16.28 23.65
N LYS A 106 -10.19 15.51 22.57
CA LYS A 106 -11.39 14.75 22.11
C LYS A 106 -12.40 15.58 21.30
N PHE A 107 -12.60 15.19 20.04
CA PHE A 107 -13.91 15.21 19.39
C PHE A 107 -14.05 14.04 18.41
N GLU A 108 -15.24 13.46 18.39
CA GLU A 108 -15.68 12.18 17.80
C GLU A 108 -15.79 12.17 16.26
N GLY A 109 -15.76 10.94 15.70
CA GLY A 109 -16.37 10.58 14.42
C GLY A 109 -15.42 10.69 13.22
N THR A 110 -15.35 9.79 12.25
CA THR A 110 -16.29 8.74 11.84
C THR A 110 -15.52 7.79 10.91
N LYS A 111 -16.01 6.55 10.84
CA LYS A 111 -15.74 5.47 9.90
C LYS A 111 -15.08 5.85 8.55
N ARG A 112 -14.20 4.98 8.04
CA ARG A 112 -14.17 4.47 6.64
C ARG A 112 -12.97 3.54 6.48
N CYS A 113 -13.19 2.27 6.13
CA CYS A 113 -13.58 1.67 4.85
C CYS A 113 -12.36 1.24 4.05
N SER A 114 -12.43 -0.03 3.66
CA SER A 114 -11.52 -0.81 2.85
C SER A 114 -11.09 -0.06 1.58
N PRO A 115 -9.87 -0.29 1.05
CA PRO A 115 -9.48 0.25 -0.24
C PRO A 115 -10.32 -0.43 -1.33
N VAL A 116 -11.32 0.28 -1.84
CA VAL A 116 -12.00 -0.08 -3.08
C VAL A 116 -11.06 0.23 -4.22
N LYS A 117 -10.80 -0.78 -5.07
CA LYS A 117 -10.14 -0.60 -6.36
C LYS A 117 -10.97 0.40 -7.19
N LYS A 118 -10.44 1.58 -7.46
CA LYS A 118 -10.98 2.45 -8.51
C LYS A 118 -10.04 2.40 -9.71
N THR A 119 -10.44 1.59 -10.69
CA THR A 119 -10.14 1.84 -12.10
C THR A 119 -10.55 3.29 -12.41
N ARG A 120 -9.67 4.05 -13.06
CA ARG A 120 -9.89 5.44 -13.48
C ARG A 120 -11.10 5.52 -14.41
N LEU A 121 -12.26 5.76 -13.82
CA LEU A 121 -13.47 6.26 -14.49
C LEU A 121 -13.49 7.76 -14.24
N GLU A 122 -13.67 8.55 -15.29
CA GLU A 122 -13.94 9.97 -15.14
C GLU A 122 -15.32 10.13 -14.49
N GLU A 123 -15.33 10.26 -13.16
CA GLU A 123 -16.52 10.67 -12.41
C GLU A 123 -16.73 12.16 -12.70
N THR A 124 -17.49 12.46 -13.75
CA THR A 124 -18.12 13.77 -13.92
C THR A 124 -18.95 14.04 -12.67
N VAL A 125 -18.68 15.15 -11.96
CA VAL A 125 -19.44 15.56 -10.77
C VAL A 125 -20.91 15.64 -11.14
N THR A 126 -21.73 14.69 -10.69
CA THR A 126 -23.16 14.59 -11.04
C THR A 126 -24.06 15.43 -10.14
N ASP A 127 -23.48 16.28 -9.31
CA ASP A 127 -24.25 17.14 -8.43
C ASP A 127 -24.75 18.34 -9.25
N PRO A 128 -26.08 18.49 -9.46
CA PRO A 128 -26.64 19.52 -10.30
C PRO A 128 -26.33 20.95 -9.83
N GLU A 129 -25.90 21.13 -8.58
CA GLU A 129 -25.51 22.43 -8.04
C GLU A 129 -24.10 22.87 -8.50
N PHE A 130 -23.27 21.94 -8.97
CA PHE A 130 -21.85 22.20 -9.33
C PHE A 130 -21.54 21.97 -10.81
N ILE A 131 -22.54 21.87 -11.69
CA ILE A 131 -22.34 21.62 -13.13
C ILE A 131 -21.51 22.73 -13.78
N ASP A 132 -21.76 23.99 -13.42
CA ASP A 132 -21.08 25.15 -13.98
C ASP A 132 -19.84 25.57 -13.17
N ALA A 133 -19.50 24.82 -12.11
CA ALA A 133 -18.33 25.13 -11.29
C ALA A 133 -17.04 24.75 -12.04
N PRO A 134 -16.00 25.59 -12.01
CA PRO A 134 -14.72 25.26 -12.64
C PRO A 134 -14.10 24.03 -11.96
N VAL A 135 -13.61 23.10 -12.78
CA VAL A 135 -12.88 21.91 -12.29
C VAL A 135 -11.40 22.25 -12.23
N VAL A 136 -10.81 22.10 -11.03
CA VAL A 136 -9.39 22.29 -10.79
C VAL A 136 -8.78 21.03 -10.20
N TYR A 137 -7.57 20.70 -10.65
CA TYR A 137 -6.78 19.58 -10.16
C TYR A 137 -5.59 20.10 -9.36
N THR A 138 -5.37 19.54 -8.18
CA THR A 138 -4.26 19.90 -7.30
C THR A 138 -3.41 18.68 -7.03
N ASP A 139 -2.09 18.85 -7.02
CA ASP A 139 -1.17 17.79 -6.66
C ASP A 139 0.02 18.33 -5.86
N GLY A 140 0.52 17.50 -4.95
CA GLY A 140 1.70 17.75 -4.15
C GLY A 140 2.68 16.60 -4.28
N ALA A 141 3.96 16.90 -4.47
CA ALA A 141 4.98 15.88 -4.59
C ALA A 141 6.17 16.17 -3.68
N CYS A 142 6.74 15.13 -3.08
CA CYS A 142 7.98 15.24 -2.32
C CYS A 142 8.94 14.09 -2.63
N SER A 143 10.09 14.43 -3.20
CA SER A 143 11.21 13.50 -3.36
C SER A 143 11.98 13.36 -2.05
N SER A 144 12.39 12.13 -1.71
CA SER A 144 13.10 11.81 -0.47
C SER A 144 12.37 12.27 0.81
N ASN A 145 11.04 12.20 0.82
CA ASN A 145 10.20 12.61 1.95
C ASN A 145 10.64 11.97 3.27
N GLY A 146 10.65 12.75 4.35
CA GLY A 146 11.10 12.31 5.68
C GLY A 146 12.62 12.28 5.87
N THR A 147 13.41 12.74 4.89
CA THR A 147 14.88 12.84 5.00
C THR A 147 15.34 14.30 4.97
N ASN A 148 16.60 14.55 5.35
CA ASN A 148 17.22 15.88 5.22
C ASN A 148 17.47 16.32 3.76
N ARG A 149 17.31 15.42 2.80
CA ARG A 149 17.42 15.72 1.35
C ARG A 149 16.04 15.91 0.71
N ALA A 150 14.99 15.98 1.50
CA ALA A 150 13.63 16.12 1.00
C ALA A 150 13.49 17.40 0.17
N ARG A 151 12.86 17.28 -1.00
CA ARG A 151 12.46 18.41 -1.84
C ARG A 151 11.01 18.22 -2.22
N ALA A 152 10.19 19.23 -1.96
CA ALA A 152 8.76 19.17 -2.22
C ALA A 152 8.32 20.33 -3.11
N GLY A 153 7.34 20.05 -3.95
CA GLY A 153 6.67 21.01 -4.81
C GLY A 153 5.16 20.80 -4.78
N TRP A 154 4.45 21.79 -5.30
CA TRP A 154 3.01 21.83 -5.44
C TRP A 154 2.65 22.25 -6.87
N GLY A 155 1.47 21.84 -7.34
CA GLY A 155 0.94 22.22 -8.65
C GLY A 155 -0.57 22.33 -8.64
N VAL A 156 -1.10 23.28 -9.41
CA VAL A 156 -2.51 23.53 -9.66
C VAL A 156 -2.74 23.54 -11.16
N TYR A 157 -3.74 22.80 -11.61
CA TYR A 157 -4.03 22.58 -13.02
C TYR A 157 -5.52 22.80 -13.30
N TRP A 158 -5.82 23.76 -14.17
CA TRP A 158 -7.17 24.18 -14.56
C TRP A 158 -7.60 23.61 -15.91
N GLY A 159 -6.67 23.02 -16.67
CA GLY A 159 -6.92 22.50 -18.01
C GLY A 159 -5.74 22.74 -18.95
N ASP A 160 -5.83 22.14 -20.13
CA ASP A 160 -4.79 22.26 -21.15
C ASP A 160 -4.61 23.73 -21.52
N ASP A 161 -3.36 24.19 -21.60
CA ASP A 161 -2.98 25.57 -21.96
C ASP A 161 -3.61 26.70 -21.13
N SER A 162 -4.20 26.39 -19.96
CA SER A 162 -4.72 27.42 -19.07
C SER A 162 -3.58 28.33 -18.55
N PRO A 163 -3.72 29.67 -18.66
CA PRO A 163 -2.72 30.60 -18.13
C PRO A 163 -2.67 30.60 -16.59
N ASP A 164 -3.68 30.01 -15.95
CA ASP A 164 -3.82 29.93 -14.49
C ASP A 164 -3.18 28.67 -13.90
N ASN A 165 -2.59 27.82 -14.75
CA ASN A 165 -1.78 26.69 -14.32
C ASN A 165 -0.53 27.20 -13.58
N GLU A 166 -0.38 26.80 -12.31
CA GLU A 166 0.68 27.28 -11.44
C GLU A 166 1.38 26.13 -10.72
N TYR A 167 2.66 26.30 -10.42
CA TYR A 167 3.45 25.34 -9.66
C TYR A 167 4.58 26.04 -8.92
N GLY A 168 5.10 25.41 -7.88
CA GLY A 168 6.19 25.99 -7.12
C GLY A 168 6.81 25.06 -6.09
N ALA A 169 7.86 25.55 -5.43
CA ALA A 169 8.47 24.86 -4.30
C ALA A 169 7.64 25.04 -3.03
N VAL A 170 7.60 24.00 -2.20
CA VAL A 170 6.99 24.07 -0.86
C VAL A 170 7.86 24.93 0.06
N TYR A 171 7.25 25.92 0.71
CA TYR A 171 7.91 26.72 1.74
C TYR A 171 7.93 25.98 3.08
N GLY A 172 9.01 26.12 3.86
CA GLY A 172 9.16 25.44 5.16
C GLY A 172 9.59 23.98 5.03
N ALA A 173 9.06 23.10 5.89
CA ALA A 173 9.46 21.69 5.91
C ALA A 173 8.97 20.95 4.64
N PRO A 174 9.87 20.44 3.78
CA PRO A 174 9.49 19.80 2.53
C PRO A 174 8.94 18.39 2.80
N THR A 175 7.61 18.29 2.83
CA THR A 175 6.90 17.02 3.02
C THR A 175 5.81 16.86 1.97
N ASN A 176 5.42 15.63 1.68
CA ASN A 176 4.37 15.36 0.69
C ASN A 176 3.05 16.08 1.04
N ASN A 177 2.57 15.84 2.27
CA ASN A 177 1.32 16.42 2.77
C ASN A 177 1.30 17.95 2.71
N ARG A 178 2.45 18.60 2.91
CA ARG A 178 2.54 20.05 2.83
C ARG A 178 2.41 20.55 1.39
N GLY A 179 2.97 19.83 0.42
CA GLY A 179 2.77 20.13 -1.00
C GLY A 179 1.31 20.06 -1.40
N GLU A 180 0.63 18.98 -1.00
CA GLU A 180 -0.80 18.75 -1.26
C GLU A 180 -1.67 19.90 -0.71
N LEU A 181 -1.43 20.29 0.56
CA LEU A 181 -2.20 21.36 1.20
C LEU A 181 -1.92 22.74 0.59
N ILE A 182 -0.67 23.02 0.23
CA ILE A 182 -0.32 24.29 -0.43
C ILE A 182 -0.95 24.36 -1.82
N ALA A 183 -1.01 23.25 -2.57
CA ALA A 183 -1.68 23.23 -3.88
C ALA A 183 -3.17 23.62 -3.75
N VAL A 184 -3.87 23.08 -2.74
CA VAL A 184 -5.27 23.44 -2.46
C VAL A 184 -5.39 24.90 -2.01
N GLU A 185 -4.51 25.38 -1.14
CA GLU A 185 -4.47 26.79 -0.72
C GLU A 185 -4.34 27.71 -1.95
N LYS A 186 -3.41 27.41 -2.86
CA LYS A 186 -3.17 28.18 -4.08
C LYS A 186 -4.35 28.18 -5.05
N ALA A 187 -4.97 27.02 -5.24
CA ALA A 187 -6.19 26.93 -6.04
C ALA A 187 -7.30 27.82 -5.46
N LEU A 188 -7.51 27.80 -4.14
CA LEU A 188 -8.54 28.62 -3.48
C LEU A 188 -8.22 30.11 -3.48
N GLU A 189 -6.95 30.50 -3.34
CA GLU A 189 -6.51 31.89 -3.49
C GLU A 189 -6.84 32.42 -4.88
N LYS A 190 -6.62 31.61 -5.92
CA LYS A 190 -6.93 31.97 -7.31
C LYS A 190 -8.42 32.21 -7.52
N VAL A 191 -9.28 31.29 -7.08
CA VAL A 191 -10.75 31.43 -7.16
C VAL A 191 -11.24 32.70 -6.45
N ARG A 192 -10.62 33.07 -5.33
CA ARG A 192 -11.01 34.28 -4.57
C ARG A 192 -10.56 35.59 -5.21
N SER A 193 -9.63 35.52 -6.15
CA SER A 193 -9.10 36.70 -6.84
C SER A 193 -9.84 37.04 -8.13
N GLU A 194 -10.72 36.14 -8.59
CA GLU A 194 -11.69 36.34 -9.67
C GLU A 194 -12.98 36.99 -9.15
#